data_AF-A0AA95SS01-F1
#
_entry.id   AF-A0AA95SS01-F1
#
_cell.length_a   1.000
_cell.length_b   1.000
_cell.length_c   1.000
_cell.angle_alpha   90.00
_cell.angle_beta   90.00
_cell.angle_gamma   90.00
#
_symmetry.space_group_name_H-M   'P 1'
#
loop_
_entity.id
_entity.type
_entity.pdbx_description
1 polymer ?
#
loop_
_entity_poly.entity_id
_entity_poly.type
_entity_poly.pdbx_seq_one_letter_code
_entity_poly.pdbx_strand_id
1 'polypeptide(L)'
;MTSMLRVTSRFFAYFTAAASLLLAASGASAMPANKCVVDGTVTYQQGPCPSSNQVRKVPTLEELNAVERKRRAAAAPSAPTKVAPAAPADPAPANAFSCDGRRYCSQMRSCAEAKYFLANCPGVKMDGDRDGIPCEEQWCPG
;
A
#
# COMPACT_ATOMS: atom_id res chain seq x y z
N MET A 1 9.64 -20.45 -77.57
CA MET A 1 10.54 -20.59 -76.40
C MET A 1 10.89 -19.26 -75.69
N THR A 2 10.37 -18.11 -76.13
CA THR A 2 10.68 -16.77 -75.53
C THR A 2 9.64 -16.24 -74.53
N SER A 3 8.45 -16.86 -74.43
CA SER A 3 7.38 -16.40 -73.52
C SER A 3 7.53 -16.88 -72.08
N MET A 4 8.09 -18.07 -71.85
CA MET A 4 8.20 -18.63 -70.49
C MET A 4 9.26 -17.94 -69.61
N LEU A 5 10.31 -17.35 -70.20
CA LEU A 5 11.33 -16.61 -69.45
C LEU A 5 10.85 -15.25 -68.91
N ARG A 6 9.86 -14.61 -69.57
CA ARG A 6 9.32 -13.32 -69.12
C ARG A 6 8.33 -13.46 -67.96
N VAL A 7 7.63 -14.59 -67.89
CA VAL A 7 6.67 -14.88 -66.82
C VAL A 7 7.42 -15.14 -65.51
N THR A 8 8.47 -15.97 -65.54
CA THR A 8 9.29 -16.28 -64.35
C THR A 8 10.04 -15.06 -63.79
N SER A 9 10.52 -14.17 -64.66
CA SER A 9 11.19 -12.91 -64.24
C SER A 9 10.23 -11.94 -63.54
N ARG A 10 8.98 -11.82 -64.00
CA ARG A 10 7.95 -11.02 -63.32
C ARG A 10 7.56 -11.63 -61.99
N PHE A 11 7.37 -12.95 -61.91
CA PHE A 11 7.08 -13.63 -60.65
C PHE A 11 8.20 -13.46 -59.62
N PHE A 12 9.46 -13.54 -60.03
CA PHE A 12 10.60 -13.33 -59.13
C PHE A 12 10.69 -11.88 -58.64
N ALA A 13 10.43 -10.89 -59.50
CA ALA A 13 10.37 -9.48 -59.13
C ALA A 13 9.22 -9.15 -58.15
N TYR A 14 8.06 -9.81 -58.30
CA TYR A 14 6.97 -9.70 -57.33
C TYR A 14 7.31 -10.41 -56.00
N PHE A 15 8.02 -11.55 -56.06
CA PHE A 15 8.44 -12.29 -54.86
C PHE A 15 9.46 -11.49 -54.03
N THR A 16 10.39 -10.78 -54.68
CA THR A 16 11.34 -9.89 -53.98
C THR A 16 10.70 -8.60 -53.48
N ALA A 17 9.71 -8.05 -54.19
CA ALA A 17 8.96 -6.89 -53.73
C ALA A 17 8.09 -7.19 -52.49
N ALA A 18 7.51 -8.39 -52.40
CA ALA A 18 6.70 -8.80 -51.25
C ALA A 18 7.53 -9.05 -49.96
N ALA A 19 8.81 -9.43 -50.10
CA ALA A 19 9.68 -9.73 -48.96
C ALA A 19 10.26 -8.50 -48.26
N SER A 20 10.05 -7.29 -48.81
CA SER A 20 10.67 -6.06 -48.30
C SER A 20 9.76 -5.24 -47.38
N LEU A 21 8.52 -5.68 -47.13
CA LEU A 21 7.61 -5.03 -46.18
C LEU A 21 7.61 -5.76 -44.83
N LEU A 22 8.80 -6.08 -44.31
CA LEU A 22 8.97 -6.39 -42.90
C LEU A 22 8.84 -5.09 -42.11
N LEU A 23 7.60 -4.88 -41.68
CA LEU A 23 7.14 -3.99 -40.63
C LEU A 23 8.23 -3.87 -39.54
N ALA A 24 8.97 -2.76 -39.55
CA ALA A 24 9.74 -2.32 -38.40
C ALA A 24 8.73 -1.87 -37.34
N ALA A 25 8.16 -2.84 -36.62
CA ALA A 25 7.47 -2.59 -35.37
C ALA A 25 8.55 -2.23 -34.34
N SER A 26 8.96 -0.97 -34.34
CA SER A 26 9.74 -0.40 -33.26
C SER A 26 8.96 -0.64 -31.97
N GLY A 27 9.46 -1.55 -31.13
CA GLY A 27 8.87 -1.82 -29.83
C GLY A 27 8.78 -0.51 -29.04
N ALA A 28 7.56 -0.04 -28.80
CA ALA A 28 7.31 1.01 -27.85
C ALA A 28 7.48 0.41 -26.45
N SER A 29 8.73 0.37 -25.99
CA SER A 29 9.03 0.11 -24.58
C SER A 29 8.30 1.17 -23.76
N ALA A 30 7.39 0.75 -22.89
CA ALA A 30 6.81 1.64 -21.89
C ALA A 30 7.92 2.06 -20.92
N MET A 31 8.60 3.16 -21.24
CA MET A 31 9.64 3.72 -20.40
C MET A 31 9.00 4.28 -19.11
N PRO A 32 9.68 4.17 -17.96
CA PRO A 32 9.18 4.70 -16.69
C PRO A 32 9.06 6.23 -16.79
N ALA A 33 7.82 6.72 -16.84
CA ALA A 33 7.55 8.15 -16.83
C ALA A 33 7.43 8.65 -15.38
N ASN A 34 8.10 9.76 -15.08
CA ASN A 34 7.99 10.48 -13.83
C ASN A 34 6.73 11.35 -13.83
N LYS A 35 5.94 11.27 -12.76
CA LYS A 35 4.83 12.19 -12.52
C LYS A 35 5.38 13.52 -12.00
N CYS A 36 5.25 14.57 -12.80
CA CYS A 36 5.70 15.91 -12.47
C CYS A 36 4.49 16.82 -12.20
N VAL A 37 4.65 17.77 -11.27
CA VAL A 37 3.67 18.83 -11.03
C VAL A 37 4.37 20.16 -11.27
N VAL A 38 3.99 20.86 -12.34
CA VAL A 38 4.55 22.16 -12.72
C VAL A 38 3.39 23.15 -12.73
N ASP A 39 3.46 24.18 -11.89
CA ASP A 39 2.41 25.21 -11.75
C ASP A 39 1.00 24.64 -11.53
N GLY A 40 0.91 23.56 -10.74
CA GLY A 40 -0.35 22.86 -10.45
C GLY A 40 -0.84 21.93 -11.57
N THR A 41 -0.18 21.89 -12.72
CA THR A 41 -0.50 20.97 -13.82
C THR A 41 0.28 19.66 -13.66
N VAL A 42 -0.43 18.53 -13.69
CA VAL A 42 0.17 17.19 -13.63
C VAL A 42 0.61 16.78 -15.03
N THR A 43 1.91 16.54 -15.21
CA THR A 43 2.49 16.04 -16.46
C THR A 43 3.28 14.76 -16.23
N TYR A 44 3.45 13.95 -17.26
CA TYR A 44 4.24 12.71 -17.20
C TYR A 44 5.40 12.82 -18.18
N GLN A 45 6.63 12.70 -17.68
CA GLN A 45 7.84 12.93 -18.46
C GLN A 45 8.83 11.79 -18.27
N GLN A 46 9.50 11.40 -19.36
CA GLN A 46 10.48 10.30 -19.35
C GLN A 46 11.84 10.71 -18.74
N GLY A 47 12.04 11.99 -18.43
CA GLY A 47 13.25 12.54 -17.80
C GLY A 47 13.01 13.04 -16.38
N PRO A 48 14.06 13.47 -15.66
CA PRO A 48 13.92 14.12 -14.37
C PRO A 48 12.97 15.32 -14.48
N CYS A 49 12.05 15.48 -13.53
CA CYS A 49 11.17 16.65 -13.53
C CYS A 49 12.04 17.92 -13.49
N PRO A 50 11.73 18.94 -14.31
CA PRO A 50 12.41 20.21 -14.18
C PRO A 50 12.20 20.69 -12.74
N SER A 51 13.30 21.05 -12.07
CA SER A 51 13.22 21.75 -10.80
C SER A 51 12.54 23.08 -11.07
N SER A 52 11.21 23.10 -11.03
CA SER A 52 10.48 24.35 -10.91
C SER A 52 11.11 25.07 -9.74
N ASN A 53 11.48 26.33 -9.92
CA ASN A 53 11.99 27.23 -8.89
C ASN A 53 10.98 27.41 -7.72
N GLN A 54 9.87 26.66 -7.73
CA GLN A 54 9.09 26.38 -6.55
C GLN A 54 9.89 25.46 -5.62
N VAL A 55 10.65 26.10 -4.74
CA VAL A 55 10.96 25.58 -3.40
C VAL A 55 9.71 24.86 -2.93
N ARG A 56 9.78 23.53 -2.83
CA ARG A 56 8.68 22.68 -2.38
C ARG A 56 8.18 23.31 -1.08
N LYS A 57 7.01 23.94 -1.09
CA LYS A 57 6.56 24.75 0.04
C LYS A 57 6.30 23.77 1.17
N VAL A 58 7.28 23.63 2.07
CA VAL A 58 7.16 22.76 3.23
C VAL A 58 6.07 23.39 4.08
N PRO A 59 4.92 22.73 4.26
CA PRO A 59 3.85 23.29 5.06
C PRO A 59 4.35 23.55 6.46
N THR A 60 3.91 24.65 7.08
CA THR A 60 4.25 24.89 8.48
C THR A 60 3.54 23.88 9.38
N LEU A 61 4.01 23.76 10.63
CA LEU A 61 3.36 22.90 11.62
C LEU A 61 1.89 23.30 11.83
N GLU A 62 1.60 24.60 11.77
CA GLU A 62 0.24 25.15 11.85
C GLU A 62 -0.62 24.72 10.66
N GLU A 63 -0.09 24.75 9.44
CA GLU A 63 -0.80 24.28 8.23
C GLU A 63 -1.10 22.77 8.32
N LEU A 64 -0.14 21.97 8.79
CA LEU A 64 -0.32 20.53 9.00
C LEU A 64 -1.42 20.25 10.04
N ASN A 65 -1.36 20.93 11.19
CA ASN A 65 -2.35 20.79 12.25
C ASN A 65 -3.75 21.24 11.80
N ALA A 66 -3.83 22.29 10.96
CA ALA A 66 -5.10 22.76 10.42
C ALA A 66 -5.73 21.75 9.44
N VAL A 67 -4.93 21.09 8.59
CA VAL A 67 -5.40 20.03 7.68
C VAL A 67 -5.89 18.82 8.47
N GLU A 68 -5.16 18.40 9.49
CA GLU A 68 -5.55 17.26 10.34
C GLU A 68 -6.87 17.54 11.07
N ARG A 69 -7.03 18.73 11.64
CA ARG A 69 -8.31 19.16 12.24
C ARG A 69 -9.47 19.13 11.24
N LYS A 70 -9.25 19.57 10.00
CA LYS A 70 -10.28 19.51 8.95
C LYS A 70 -10.63 18.06 8.59
N ARG A 71 -9.65 17.17 8.48
CA ARG A 71 -9.88 15.73 8.23
C ARG A 71 -10.69 15.08 9.34
N ARG A 72 -10.34 15.35 10.60
CA ARG A 72 -11.09 14.83 11.76
C ARG A 72 -12.52 15.37 11.81
N ALA A 73 -12.72 16.64 11.50
CA ALA A 73 -14.07 17.22 11.44
C ALA A 73 -14.93 16.59 10.33
N ALA A 74 -14.32 16.26 9.19
CA ALA A 74 -15.00 15.57 8.09
C ALA A 74 -15.23 14.07 8.36
N ALA A 75 -14.38 13.44 9.16
CA ALA A 75 -14.49 12.04 9.56
C ALA A 75 -15.32 11.84 10.84
N ALA A 76 -15.66 12.92 11.56
CA ALA A 76 -16.45 12.84 12.77
C ALA A 76 -17.87 12.35 12.43
N PRO A 77 -18.34 11.24 13.02
CA PRO A 77 -19.72 10.81 12.85
C PRO A 77 -20.65 11.91 13.39
N SER A 78 -21.60 12.33 12.56
CA SER A 78 -22.55 13.41 12.87
C SER A 78 -23.69 12.90 13.77
N ALA A 79 -23.39 12.41 14.98
CA ALA A 79 -24.35 12.17 16.06
C ALA A 79 -23.63 11.56 17.28
N PRO A 80 -24.18 11.69 18.50
CA PRO A 80 -23.80 10.80 19.58
C PRO A 80 -24.38 9.42 19.24
N THR A 81 -23.61 8.62 18.51
CA THR A 81 -23.87 7.18 18.47
C THR A 81 -23.60 6.70 19.88
N LYS A 82 -24.69 6.49 20.63
CA LYS A 82 -24.73 5.72 21.86
C LYS A 82 -23.75 4.57 21.67
N VAL A 83 -22.64 4.58 22.39
CA VAL A 83 -21.62 3.54 22.34
C VAL A 83 -22.38 2.23 22.54
N ALA A 84 -22.54 1.47 21.45
CA ALA A 84 -23.00 0.10 21.58
C ALA A 84 -21.99 -0.58 22.49
N PRO A 85 -22.42 -1.38 23.48
CA PRO A 85 -21.48 -2.09 24.33
C PRO A 85 -20.49 -2.79 23.39
N ALA A 86 -19.20 -2.62 23.66
CA ALA A 86 -18.16 -3.42 23.03
C ALA A 86 -18.67 -4.86 22.99
N ALA A 87 -18.63 -5.47 21.80
CA ALA A 87 -19.04 -6.84 21.59
C ALA A 87 -18.53 -7.69 22.77
N PRO A 88 -19.34 -8.62 23.31
CA PRO A 88 -18.94 -9.39 24.46
C PRO A 88 -17.59 -10.01 24.13
N ALA A 89 -16.55 -9.64 24.90
CA ALA A 89 -15.35 -10.44 24.94
C ALA A 89 -15.86 -11.81 25.36
N ASP A 90 -15.88 -12.75 24.41
CA ASP A 90 -16.26 -14.12 24.70
C ASP A 90 -15.45 -14.51 25.94
N PRO A 91 -16.10 -14.96 27.02
CA PRO A 91 -15.37 -15.47 28.16
C PRO A 91 -14.67 -16.74 27.66
N ALA A 92 -13.43 -16.59 27.21
CA ALA A 92 -12.55 -17.72 26.99
C ALA A 92 -12.59 -18.52 28.30
N PRO A 93 -12.89 -19.83 28.24
CA PRO A 93 -13.05 -20.61 29.45
C PRO A 93 -11.78 -20.45 30.29
N ALA A 94 -11.93 -20.12 31.57
CA ALA A 94 -10.83 -19.83 32.50
C ALA A 94 -9.79 -20.97 32.61
N ASN A 95 -10.06 -22.12 32.00
CA ASN A 95 -9.20 -23.30 31.94
C ASN A 95 -8.36 -23.38 30.65
N ALA A 96 -8.45 -22.41 29.72
CA ALA A 96 -7.77 -22.46 28.42
C ALA A 96 -6.30 -21.98 28.45
N PHE A 97 -5.90 -21.24 29.47
CA PHE A 97 -4.61 -20.57 29.52
C PHE A 97 -3.82 -21.02 30.75
N SER A 98 -2.52 -21.28 30.56
CA SER A 98 -1.60 -21.69 31.61
C SER A 98 -0.28 -20.96 31.44
N CYS A 99 0.39 -20.68 32.54
CA CYS A 99 1.70 -20.06 32.54
C CYS A 99 2.74 -21.07 32.04
N ASP A 100 3.08 -20.96 30.77
CA ASP A 100 4.04 -21.82 30.06
C ASP A 100 5.40 -21.14 29.83
N GLY A 101 5.63 -20.01 30.51
CA GLY A 101 6.87 -19.24 30.41
C GLY A 101 6.89 -18.22 29.27
N ARG A 102 5.78 -18.02 28.55
CA ARG A 102 5.65 -16.92 27.60
C ARG A 102 5.60 -15.56 28.28
N ARG A 103 6.25 -14.57 27.67
CA ARG A 103 6.46 -13.25 28.29
C ARG A 103 6.18 -12.05 27.39
N TYR A 104 6.09 -12.25 26.07
CA TYR A 104 6.00 -11.17 25.09
C TYR A 104 4.75 -11.30 24.22
N CYS A 105 4.32 -10.18 23.65
CA CYS A 105 3.09 -10.09 22.86
C CYS A 105 3.07 -10.97 21.61
N SER A 106 4.21 -11.11 20.93
CA SER A 106 4.32 -11.98 19.74
C SER A 106 4.07 -13.46 20.02
N GLN A 107 4.04 -13.86 21.30
CA GLN A 107 3.80 -15.23 21.72
C GLN A 107 2.34 -15.46 22.12
N MET A 108 1.56 -14.40 22.30
CA MET A 108 0.11 -14.48 22.56
C MET A 108 -0.64 -14.67 21.24
N ARG A 109 -1.89 -15.10 21.32
CA ARG A 109 -2.79 -15.29 20.17
C ARG A 109 -4.08 -14.50 20.28
N SER A 110 -4.31 -13.85 21.42
CA SER A 110 -5.51 -13.05 21.66
C SER A 110 -5.34 -12.06 22.81
N CYS A 111 -6.22 -11.05 22.87
CA CYS A 111 -6.26 -10.10 23.96
C CYS A 111 -6.63 -10.76 25.30
N ALA A 112 -7.59 -11.69 25.28
CA ALA A 112 -8.02 -12.42 26.48
C ALA A 112 -6.87 -13.24 27.08
N GLU A 113 -6.08 -13.89 26.24
CA GLU A 113 -4.88 -14.61 26.66
C GLU A 113 -3.81 -13.66 27.23
N ALA A 114 -3.53 -12.55 26.54
CA ALA A 114 -2.57 -11.55 27.04
C ALA A 114 -2.99 -11.00 28.41
N LYS A 115 -4.27 -10.67 28.61
CA LYS A 115 -4.82 -10.24 29.90
C LYS A 115 -4.69 -11.31 30.97
N TYR A 116 -4.93 -12.59 30.63
CA TYR A 116 -4.72 -13.69 31.56
C TYR A 116 -3.25 -13.78 32.00
N PHE A 117 -2.31 -13.70 31.07
CA PHE A 117 -0.88 -13.78 31.37
C PHE A 117 -0.42 -12.59 32.22
N LEU A 118 -0.90 -11.38 31.95
CA LEU A 118 -0.60 -10.19 32.76
C LEU A 118 -1.06 -10.35 34.21
N ALA A 119 -2.26 -10.91 34.42
CA ALA A 119 -2.84 -11.05 35.75
C ALA A 119 -2.35 -12.28 36.55
N ASN A 120 -1.98 -13.38 35.86
CA ASN A 120 -1.77 -14.67 36.51
C ASN A 120 -0.33 -15.21 36.39
N CYS A 121 0.48 -14.71 35.45
CA CYS A 121 1.79 -15.28 35.17
C CYS A 121 2.94 -14.36 35.61
N PRO A 122 3.94 -14.88 36.34
CA PRO A 122 5.05 -14.06 36.81
C PRO A 122 6.00 -13.66 35.68
N GLY A 123 6.54 -12.44 35.76
CA GLY A 123 7.63 -11.98 34.92
C GLY A 123 7.24 -11.62 33.48
N VAL A 124 5.96 -11.50 33.16
CA VAL A 124 5.51 -11.05 31.84
C VAL A 124 6.01 -9.62 31.52
N LYS A 125 6.23 -9.35 30.23
CA LYS A 125 6.75 -8.09 29.69
C LYS A 125 5.91 -7.66 28.48
N MET A 126 4.62 -7.48 28.71
CA MET A 126 3.61 -7.21 27.67
C MET A 126 2.81 -5.94 27.87
N ASP A 127 2.87 -5.38 29.09
CA ASP A 127 2.28 -4.10 29.47
C ASP A 127 3.46 -3.16 29.80
N GLY A 128 3.79 -2.31 28.83
CA GLY A 128 5.01 -1.50 28.85
C GLY A 128 4.85 -0.22 29.65
N ASP A 129 3.68 0.41 29.55
CA ASP A 129 3.27 1.66 30.18
C ASP A 129 2.50 1.45 31.50
N ARG A 130 2.10 0.21 31.80
CA ARG A 130 1.47 -0.22 33.06
C ARG A 130 0.07 0.35 33.26
N ASP A 131 -0.67 0.48 32.17
CA ASP A 131 -2.05 0.91 32.18
C ASP A 131 -3.03 -0.26 32.41
N GLY A 132 -2.52 -1.51 32.40
CA GLY A 132 -3.29 -2.73 32.56
C GLY A 132 -3.81 -3.31 31.24
N ILE A 133 -3.43 -2.74 30.09
CA ILE A 133 -3.80 -3.21 28.75
C ILE A 133 -2.55 -3.81 28.08
N PRO A 134 -2.38 -5.14 28.12
CA PRO A 134 -1.23 -5.77 27.49
C PRO A 134 -1.40 -5.81 25.96
N CYS A 135 -0.29 -5.68 25.23
CA CYS A 135 -0.23 -5.91 23.78
C CYS A 135 -1.17 -5.05 22.93
N GLU A 136 -1.24 -3.75 23.21
CA GLU A 136 -2.12 -2.80 22.53
C GLU A 136 -1.97 -2.77 21.01
N GLU A 137 -0.73 -2.94 20.52
CA GLU A 137 -0.41 -2.89 19.09
C GLU A 137 -0.81 -4.16 18.32
N GLN A 138 -1.00 -5.29 19.00
CA GLN A 138 -1.15 -6.61 18.36
C GLN A 138 -2.49 -7.27 18.64
N TRP A 139 -2.93 -7.24 19.90
CA TRP A 139 -4.06 -8.05 20.36
C TRP A 139 -5.16 -7.23 21.01
N CYS A 140 -4.83 -6.19 21.78
CA CYS A 140 -5.78 -5.39 22.55
C CYS A 140 -5.88 -3.94 22.02
N PRO A 141 -6.51 -3.68 20.86
CA PRO A 141 -6.71 -2.30 20.42
C PRO A 141 -7.53 -1.53 21.45
N GLY A 142 -6.97 -0.41 21.95
CA GLY A 142 -7.57 0.48 22.94
C GLY A 142 -8.74 1.31 22.45
#